data_AF-A0A532VGA9-F1
#
_entry.id   AF-A0A532VGA9-F1
#
_cell.length_a   1.000
_cell.length_b   1.000
_cell.length_c   1.000
_cell.angle_alpha   90.00
_cell.angle_beta   90.00
_cell.angle_gamma   90.00
#
_symmetry.space_group_name_H-M   'P 1'
#
loop_
_entity.id
_entity.type
_entity.pdbx_description
1 polymer ?
#
loop_
_entity_poly.entity_id
_entity_poly.type
_entity_poly.pdbx_seq_one_letter_code
_entity_poly.pdbx_strand_id
1 'polypeptide(L)'
;MESKKEFTEEEAKETGEELGIKWDKFDVDQFRRGMNVELEHGSENLLTNVTNDDSLVTGKIALAHLNEFPDYYDRLEKMEEEADKFWEKKM
;
A
#
# COMPACT_ATOMS: atom_id res chain seq x y z
N MET A 1 -17.73 -8.27 -12.32
CA MET A 1 -16.52 -8.13 -11.49
C MET A 1 -16.22 -6.66 -11.53
N GLU A 2 -16.49 -5.94 -10.44
CA GLU A 2 -15.97 -4.58 -10.29
C GLU A 2 -14.44 -4.69 -10.34
N SER A 3 -13.81 -3.82 -11.12
CA SER A 3 -12.36 -3.68 -11.12
C SER A 3 -11.94 -3.32 -9.70
N LYS A 4 -11.02 -4.11 -9.12
CA LYS A 4 -10.37 -3.74 -7.85
C LYS A 4 -9.73 -2.37 -8.06
N LYS A 5 -9.95 -1.43 -7.13
CA LYS A 5 -9.31 -0.11 -7.23
C LYS A 5 -7.81 -0.32 -7.14
N GLU A 6 -7.06 0.35 -8.00
CA GLU A 6 -5.60 0.37 -7.97
C GLU A 6 -5.16 1.79 -8.29
N PHE A 7 -4.14 2.27 -7.58
CA PHE A 7 -3.50 3.54 -7.88
C PHE A 7 -2.56 3.38 -9.07
N THR A 8 -2.66 4.32 -9.98
CA THR A 8 -1.72 4.48 -11.09
C THR A 8 -0.38 5.04 -10.59
N GLU A 9 0.67 4.90 -11.41
CA GLU A 9 1.97 5.52 -11.12
C GLU A 9 1.89 7.05 -11.04
N GLU A 10 1.01 7.66 -11.84
CA GLU A 10 0.76 9.10 -11.83
C GLU A 10 0.10 9.55 -10.53
N GLU A 11 -0.97 8.88 -10.10
CA GLU A 11 -1.63 9.17 -8.81
C GLU A 11 -0.68 9.01 -7.62
N ALA A 12 0.14 7.96 -7.62
CA ALA A 12 1.13 7.73 -6.57
C ALA A 12 2.21 8.81 -6.56
N LYS A 13 2.66 9.25 -7.74
CA LYS A 13 3.63 10.33 -7.86
C LYS A 13 3.06 11.66 -7.37
N GLU A 14 1.86 12.03 -7.82
CA GLU A 14 1.17 13.26 -7.39
C GLU A 14 0.95 13.27 -5.87
N THR A 15 0.48 12.15 -5.31
CA THR A 15 0.32 11.98 -3.85
C THR A 15 1.65 12.10 -3.13
N GLY A 16 2.71 11.47 -3.64
CA GLY A 16 4.04 11.56 -3.05
C GLY A 16 4.64 12.96 -3.11
N GLU A 17 4.38 13.72 -4.17
CA GLU A 17 4.75 15.13 -4.29
C GLU A 17 4.00 16.00 -3.26
N GLU A 18 2.69 15.78 -3.07
CA GLU A 18 1.90 16.46 -2.03
C GLU A 18 2.40 16.15 -0.61
N LEU A 19 2.85 14.92 -0.38
CA LEU A 19 3.45 14.48 0.88
C LEU A 19 4.91 14.91 1.07
N GLY A 20 5.55 15.50 0.05
CA GLY A 20 6.93 15.95 0.10
C GLY A 20 7.97 14.82 0.09
N ILE A 21 7.65 13.68 -0.52
CA ILE A 21 8.57 12.54 -0.67
C ILE A 21 9.73 12.91 -1.61
N LYS A 22 10.95 12.57 -1.21
CA LYS A 22 12.18 12.90 -1.94
C LYS A 22 12.67 11.84 -2.93
N TRP A 23 12.11 10.63 -2.86
CA TRP A 23 12.48 9.48 -3.69
C TRP A 23 13.96 9.07 -3.59
N ASP A 24 14.59 9.30 -2.43
CA ASP A 24 16.00 9.03 -2.16
C ASP A 24 16.25 7.67 -1.48
N LYS A 25 15.28 7.20 -0.71
CA LYS A 25 15.34 5.91 0.01
C LYS A 25 14.55 4.79 -0.67
N PHE A 26 13.47 5.15 -1.34
CA PHE A 26 12.56 4.28 -2.07
C PHE A 26 12.03 5.06 -3.28
N ASP A 27 11.49 4.35 -4.27
CA ASP A 27 10.98 4.96 -5.51
C ASP A 27 9.44 5.03 -5.55
N VAL A 28 8.93 5.58 -6.64
CA VAL A 28 7.49 5.74 -6.87
C VAL A 28 6.78 4.38 -6.94
N ASP A 29 7.43 3.34 -7.46
CA ASP A 29 6.85 2.01 -7.55
C ASP A 29 6.65 1.40 -6.15
N GLN A 30 7.67 1.49 -5.28
CA GLN A 30 7.58 1.05 -3.89
C GLN A 30 6.41 1.73 -3.16
N PHE A 31 6.28 3.04 -3.34
CA PHE A 31 5.22 3.82 -2.72
C PHE A 31 3.84 3.45 -3.29
N ARG A 32 3.72 3.32 -4.61
CA ARG A 32 2.48 2.89 -5.29
C ARG A 32 2.02 1.51 -4.82
N ARG A 33 2.94 0.54 -4.79
CA ARG A 33 2.64 -0.81 -4.28
C ARG A 33 2.14 -0.73 -2.84
N GLY A 34 2.79 0.10 -2.02
CA GLY A 34 2.31 0.39 -0.68
C GLY A 34 0.90 0.94 -0.65
N MET A 35 0.62 1.99 -1.41
CA MET A 35 -0.73 2.57 -1.50
C MET A 35 -1.78 1.54 -1.92
N ASN A 36 -1.46 0.61 -2.81
CA ASN A 36 -2.37 -0.46 -3.23
C ASN A 36 -2.62 -1.49 -2.12
N VAL A 37 -1.60 -1.83 -1.31
CA VAL A 37 -1.78 -2.67 -0.12
C VAL A 37 -2.68 -1.97 0.89
N GLU A 38 -2.46 -0.67 1.13
CA GLU A 38 -3.22 0.08 2.12
C GLU A 38 -4.69 0.34 1.72
N LEU A 39 -5.13 -0.06 0.51
CA LEU A 39 -6.56 -0.08 0.15
C LEU A 39 -7.38 -1.04 1.02
N GLU A 40 -6.74 -1.98 1.73
CA GLU A 40 -7.37 -2.78 2.79
C GLU A 40 -7.95 -1.93 3.93
N HIS A 41 -7.42 -0.73 4.14
CA HIS A 41 -7.94 0.27 5.05
C HIS A 41 -9.00 1.20 4.42
N GLY A 42 -9.40 0.91 3.18
CA GLY A 42 -10.38 1.63 2.39
C GLY A 42 -11.69 0.86 2.20
N SER A 43 -12.32 1.04 1.05
CA SER A 43 -13.64 0.47 0.73
C SER A 43 -13.63 -1.05 0.55
N GLU A 44 -12.45 -1.67 0.43
CA GLU A 44 -12.30 -3.13 0.39
C GLU A 44 -12.86 -3.81 1.64
N ASN A 45 -12.71 -3.17 2.81
CA ASN A 45 -13.29 -3.64 4.05
C ASN A 45 -14.04 -2.53 4.78
N LEU A 46 -15.35 -2.46 4.57
CA LEU A 46 -16.22 -1.45 5.17
C LEU A 46 -16.17 -1.41 6.71
N LEU A 47 -15.80 -2.50 7.39
CA LEU A 47 -15.69 -2.52 8.85
C LEU A 47 -14.45 -1.79 9.34
N THR A 48 -13.36 -1.82 8.57
CA THR A 48 -12.07 -1.20 8.89
C THR A 48 -11.74 -0.01 7.98
N ASN A 49 -12.72 0.47 7.22
CA ASN A 49 -12.56 1.60 6.30
C ASN A 49 -12.31 2.90 7.08
N VAL A 50 -11.08 3.40 6.99
CA VAL A 50 -10.64 4.66 7.59
C VAL A 50 -10.12 5.67 6.57
N THR A 51 -9.84 5.23 5.33
CA THR A 51 -9.30 6.09 4.26
C THR A 51 -10.37 6.52 3.26
N ASN A 52 -11.46 5.76 3.13
CA ASN A 52 -12.44 5.90 2.06
C ASN A 52 -11.81 5.94 0.66
N ASP A 53 -10.73 5.18 0.48
CA ASP A 53 -9.86 5.15 -0.70
C ASP A 53 -9.30 6.50 -1.13
N ASP A 54 -9.26 7.49 -0.23
CA ASP A 54 -8.63 8.79 -0.49
C ASP A 54 -7.12 8.59 -0.68
N SER A 55 -6.59 9.08 -1.81
CA SER A 55 -5.19 8.87 -2.18
C SER A 55 -4.23 9.44 -1.14
N LEU A 56 -4.55 10.62 -0.59
CA LEU A 56 -3.68 11.30 0.37
C LEU A 56 -3.68 10.61 1.74
N VAL A 57 -4.86 10.19 2.23
CA VAL A 57 -4.95 9.45 3.50
C VAL A 57 -4.30 8.08 3.37
N THR A 58 -4.55 7.37 2.27
CA THR A 58 -3.95 6.06 1.98
C THR A 58 -2.42 6.17 1.84
N GLY A 59 -1.95 7.18 1.09
CA GLY A 59 -0.54 7.48 0.92
C GLY A 59 0.19 7.82 2.22
N LYS A 60 -0.48 8.45 3.21
CA LYS A 60 0.11 8.70 4.54
C LYS A 60 0.39 7.41 5.30
N ILE A 61 -0.48 6.41 5.19
CA ILE A 61 -0.26 5.10 5.82
C ILE A 61 0.95 4.43 5.16
N ALA A 62 0.98 4.40 3.82
CA ALA A 62 2.10 3.82 3.11
C ALA A 62 3.45 4.51 3.39
N LEU A 63 3.44 5.84 3.47
CA LEU A 63 4.61 6.62 3.85
C LEU A 63 5.05 6.37 5.29
N ALA A 64 4.13 6.13 6.23
CA ALA A 64 4.49 5.82 7.61
C ALA A 64 5.32 4.53 7.67
N HIS A 65 4.90 3.48 6.97
CA HIS A 65 5.64 2.21 6.89
C HIS A 65 6.99 2.34 6.19
N LEU A 66 7.05 3.05 5.06
CA LEU A 66 8.32 3.27 4.35
C LEU A 66 9.32 4.16 5.12
N ASN A 67 8.83 4.96 6.07
CA ASN A 67 9.69 5.69 7.00
C ASN A 67 10.29 4.80 8.10
N GLU A 68 9.66 3.67 8.44
CA GLU A 68 10.25 2.69 9.35
C GLU A 68 11.44 1.99 8.68
N PHE A 69 11.25 1.51 7.45
CA PHE A 69 12.32 1.00 6.60
C PHE A 69 11.93 1.03 5.11
N PRO A 70 12.87 1.33 4.19
CA PRO A 70 12.51 1.60 2.79
C PRO A 70 12.03 0.38 1.99
N ASP A 71 12.36 -0.83 2.42
CA ASP A 71 11.97 -2.10 1.78
C ASP A 71 10.74 -2.74 2.44
N TYR A 72 9.90 -1.95 3.13
CA TYR A 72 8.77 -2.46 3.92
C TYR A 72 7.86 -3.42 3.13
N TYR A 73 7.38 -2.98 1.97
CA TYR A 73 6.45 -3.78 1.17
C TYR A 73 7.08 -5.03 0.56
N ASP A 74 8.41 -5.05 0.34
CA ASP A 74 9.11 -6.28 -0.10
C ASP A 74 9.20 -7.32 1.02
N ARG A 75 9.23 -6.87 2.27
CA ARG A 75 9.22 -7.76 3.44
C ARG A 75 7.81 -8.24 3.74
N LEU A 76 6.83 -7.36 3.61
CA LEU A 76 5.42 -7.68 3.80
C LEU A 76 4.99 -8.76 2.81
N GLU A 77 5.26 -8.57 1.51
CA GLU A 77 4.92 -9.55 0.45
C GLU A 77 5.46 -10.94 0.77
N LYS A 78 6.71 -11.04 1.23
CA LYS A 78 7.31 -12.32 1.65
C LYS A 78 6.59 -12.95 2.84
N MET A 79 6.26 -12.15 3.85
CA MET A 79 5.55 -12.63 5.04
C MET A 79 4.14 -13.12 4.69
N GLU A 80 3.42 -12.40 3.83
CA GLU A 80 2.07 -12.75 3.39
C GLU A 80 2.09 -14.02 2.54
N GLU A 81 3.02 -14.14 1.59
CA GLU A 81 3.19 -15.38 0.84
C GLU A 81 3.47 -16.60 1.74
N GLU A 82 4.28 -16.43 2.79
CA GLU A 82 4.55 -17.48 3.76
C GLU A 82 3.29 -17.86 4.55
N ALA A 83 2.47 -16.88 4.94
CA ALA A 83 1.20 -17.07 5.63
C ALA A 83 0.18 -17.79 4.73
N ASP A 84 0.03 -17.36 3.47
CA ASP A 84 -0.86 -17.98 2.50
C ASP A 84 -0.51 -19.45 2.27
N LYS A 85 0.77 -19.74 1.98
CA LYS A 85 1.26 -21.13 1.83
C LYS A 85 1.05 -21.98 3.08
N PHE A 86 1.05 -21.38 4.27
CA PHE A 86 0.78 -22.09 5.52
C PHE A 86 -0.71 -22.43 5.66
N TRP A 87 -1.60 -21.47 5.42
CA TRP A 87 -3.04 -21.64 5.59
C TRP A 87 -3.70 -22.44 4.47
N GLU A 88 -3.23 -22.34 3.23
CA GLU A 88 -3.68 -23.20 2.12
C GLU A 88 -3.47 -24.70 2.42
N LYS A 89 -2.39 -25.06 3.12
CA LYS A 89 -2.13 -26.45 3.53
C LYS A 89 -3.02 -26.93 4.68
N LYS A 90 -3.70 -26.01 5.37
CA LYS A 90 -4.54 -26.28 6.53
C LYS A 90 -6.03 -26.32 6.17
N MET A 91 -6.41 -25.80 5.01
CA MET A 91 -7.74 -25.94 4.42
C MET A 91 -7.87 -27.27 3.68
#